data_AF-A0A504KQ59-F1
#
_entry.id   AF-A0A504KQ59-F1
#
_cell.length_a   1.000
_cell.length_b   1.000
_cell.length_c   1.000
_cell.angle_alpha   90.00
_cell.angle_beta   90.00
_cell.angle_gamma   90.00
#
_symmetry.space_group_name_H-M   'P 1'
#
loop_
_entity.id
_entity.type
_entity.pdbx_description
1 polymer ?
#
loop_
_entity_poly.entity_id
_entity_poly.type
_entity_poly.pdbx_seq_one_letter_code
_entity_poly.pdbx_strand_id
1 'polypeptide(L)'
;MLEHLRTGDWLTRERVRIIAVTLLTFYVLMMGFLFATSNGRVDRFDRPLGTDYSQVWTAGRFVLEGHPEKPFDNAAHLRRQQEYFSPTSGFFHWGYPPYFLVVAAFFALFPYALSLLLWQASTLLLYLTAVRRIVPIQDCLLVAAAFPAVFINVGHGHNGFLSAGLMGLALLALERRPVVAGILFGLLAYKPQFGLLIPIALLAGGHWRAKLSARAT
;
A
#
# COMPACT_ATOMS: atom_id res chain seq x y z
N MET A 1 20.30 -24.40 -23.24
CA MET A 1 19.08 -23.89 -22.55
C MET A 1 19.26 -23.81 -21.04
N LEU A 2 19.54 -24.93 -20.35
CA LEU A 2 19.74 -24.95 -18.89
C LEU A 2 20.92 -24.07 -18.41
N GLU A 3 22.01 -24.05 -19.16
CA GLU A 3 23.19 -23.25 -18.80
C GLU A 3 22.92 -21.74 -18.87
N HIS A 4 22.20 -21.29 -19.90
CA HIS A 4 21.76 -19.89 -20.01
C HIS A 4 20.84 -19.47 -18.86
N LEU A 5 19.91 -20.34 -18.45
CA LEU A 5 19.05 -20.09 -17.29
C LEU A 5 19.86 -20.03 -15.99
N ARG A 6 20.92 -20.85 -15.88
CA ARG A 6 21.80 -20.91 -14.71
C ARG A 6 22.69 -19.66 -14.58
N THR A 7 23.24 -19.16 -15.68
CA THR A 7 24.13 -17.98 -15.66
C THR A 7 23.37 -16.67 -15.56
N GLY A 8 22.14 -16.62 -16.07
CA GLY A 8 21.34 -15.39 -16.08
C GLY A 8 21.74 -14.43 -17.20
N ASP A 9 22.61 -14.83 -18.13
CA ASP A 9 23.10 -13.99 -19.24
C ASP A 9 21.97 -13.49 -20.16
N TRP A 10 20.83 -14.19 -20.13
CA TRP A 10 19.62 -13.77 -20.83
C TRP A 10 18.95 -12.52 -20.23
N LEU A 11 19.26 -12.14 -18.99
CA LEU A 11 18.66 -10.97 -18.33
C LEU A 11 19.41 -9.68 -18.70
N THR A 12 19.40 -9.36 -19.99
CA THR A 12 20.00 -8.12 -20.48
C THR A 12 19.14 -6.92 -20.10
N ARG A 13 19.77 -5.74 -20.01
CA ARG A 13 19.07 -4.47 -19.75
C ARG A 13 17.93 -4.22 -20.76
N GLU A 14 18.18 -4.50 -22.04
CA GLU A 14 17.18 -4.37 -23.10
C GLU A 14 15.96 -5.27 -22.84
N ARG A 15 16.19 -6.55 -22.52
CA ARG A 15 15.11 -7.49 -22.20
C ARG A 15 14.31 -7.06 -20.97
N VAL A 16 14.98 -6.58 -19.91
CA VAL A 16 14.31 -6.04 -18.73
C VAL A 16 13.39 -4.87 -19.09
N ARG A 17 13.85 -3.94 -19.94
CA ARG A 17 13.03 -2.81 -20.39
C ARG A 17 11.84 -3.26 -21.24
N ILE A 18 12.04 -4.19 -22.17
CA ILE A 18 10.97 -4.74 -23.00
C ILE A 18 9.90 -5.40 -22.13
N ILE A 19 10.30 -6.26 -21.19
CA ILE A 19 9.38 -6.90 -20.24
C ILE A 19 8.63 -5.85 -19.41
N ALA A 20 9.34 -4.89 -18.83
CA ALA A 20 8.73 -3.86 -17.99
C ALA A 20 7.71 -3.01 -18.74
N VAL A 21 8.05 -2.55 -19.96
CA VAL A 21 7.13 -1.77 -20.81
C VAL A 21 5.94 -2.60 -21.25
N THR A 22 6.13 -3.88 -21.54
CA THR A 22 5.05 -4.81 -21.93
C THR A 22 4.06 -4.97 -20.77
N LEU A 23 4.56 -5.22 -19.56
CA LEU A 23 3.73 -5.32 -18.35
C LEU A 23 2.99 -4.01 -18.05
N LEU A 24 3.67 -2.87 -18.11
CA LEU A 24 3.02 -1.56 -17.89
C LEU A 24 1.94 -1.27 -18.93
N THR A 25 2.19 -1.59 -20.19
CA THR A 25 1.18 -1.45 -21.26
C THR A 25 -0.03 -2.32 -20.96
N PHE A 26 0.19 -3.59 -20.60
CA PHE A 26 -0.88 -4.50 -20.20
C PHE A 26 -1.66 -3.97 -18.99
N TYR A 27 -0.98 -3.42 -17.97
CA TYR A 27 -1.62 -2.84 -16.79
C TYR A 27 -2.48 -1.63 -17.12
N VAL A 28 -1.99 -0.73 -17.99
CA VAL A 28 -2.76 0.42 -18.47
C VAL A 28 -4.01 -0.04 -19.23
N LEU A 29 -3.89 -1.05 -20.09
CA LEU A 29 -5.03 -1.61 -20.82
C LEU A 29 -6.05 -2.25 -19.86
N MET A 30 -5.60 -3.01 -18.86
CA MET A 30 -6.49 -3.61 -17.86
C MET A 30 -7.18 -2.57 -17.00
N MET A 31 -6.47 -1.51 -16.60
CA MET A 31 -7.04 -0.40 -15.85
C MET A 31 -8.04 0.38 -16.71
N GLY A 32 -7.72 0.61 -17.99
CA GLY A 32 -8.63 1.21 -18.97
C GLY A 32 -9.90 0.39 -19.15
N PHE A 33 -9.79 -0.94 -19.26
CA PHE A 33 -10.93 -1.85 -19.33
C PHE A 33 -11.78 -1.81 -18.05
N LEU A 34 -11.14 -1.80 -16.88
CA LEU A 34 -11.82 -1.68 -15.58
C LEU A 34 -12.64 -0.39 -15.50
N PHE A 35 -12.07 0.76 -15.89
CA PHE A 35 -12.80 2.03 -15.90
C PHE A 35 -13.87 2.09 -17.00
N ALA A 36 -13.58 1.60 -18.21
CA ALA A 36 -14.54 1.60 -19.32
C ALA A 36 -15.77 0.72 -19.05
N THR A 37 -15.62 -0.30 -18.20
CA THR A 37 -16.73 -1.19 -17.79
C THR A 37 -17.29 -0.86 -16.40
N SER A 38 -16.79 0.18 -15.75
CA SER A 38 -17.27 0.64 -14.44
C SER A 38 -18.59 1.41 -14.56
N ASN A 39 -19.37 1.41 -13.47
CA ASN A 39 -20.57 2.23 -13.35
C ASN A 39 -20.48 3.08 -12.08
N GLY A 40 -20.18 4.37 -12.24
CA GLY A 40 -20.02 5.28 -11.12
C GLY A 40 -18.82 4.93 -10.24
N ARG A 41 -19.07 4.37 -9.04
CA ARG A 41 -18.04 4.08 -8.02
C ARG A 41 -17.63 2.61 -7.96
N VAL A 42 -18.26 1.76 -8.77
CA VAL A 42 -18.07 0.31 -8.75
C VAL A 42 -17.66 -0.23 -10.12
N ASP A 43 -16.98 -1.37 -10.13
CA ASP A 43 -16.65 -2.12 -11.33
C ASP A 43 -17.89 -2.89 -11.88
N ARG A 44 -17.72 -3.57 -13.01
CA ARG A 44 -18.75 -4.42 -13.64
C ARG A 44 -19.28 -5.57 -12.79
N PHE A 45 -18.71 -5.81 -11.61
CA PHE A 45 -19.09 -6.85 -10.65
C PHE A 45 -19.60 -6.25 -9.33
N ASP A 46 -20.02 -4.98 -9.32
CA ASP A 46 -20.49 -4.24 -8.14
C ASP A 46 -19.45 -4.09 -7.02
N ARG A 47 -18.15 -4.20 -7.34
CA ARG A 47 -17.08 -4.02 -6.36
C ARG A 47 -16.61 -2.56 -6.39
N PRO A 48 -16.34 -1.91 -5.24
CA PRO A 48 -15.78 -0.58 -5.23
C PRO A 48 -14.51 -0.46 -6.09
N LEU A 49 -14.39 0.61 -6.87
CA LEU A 49 -13.13 0.95 -7.54
C LEU A 49 -12.09 1.27 -6.45
N GLY A 50 -11.03 0.48 -6.32
CA GLY A 50 -10.15 0.53 -5.14
C GLY A 50 -10.74 -0.22 -3.93
N THR A 51 -11.19 -1.45 -4.16
CA THR A 51 -11.81 -2.35 -3.16
C THR A 51 -11.21 -2.29 -1.74
N ASP A 52 -9.91 -2.50 -1.55
CA ASP A 52 -9.29 -2.48 -0.21
C ASP A 52 -9.23 -1.09 0.41
N TYR A 53 -9.20 -0.04 -0.41
CA TYR A 53 -9.26 1.34 0.04
C TYR A 53 -10.66 1.76 0.49
N SER A 54 -11.71 1.13 -0.04
CA SER A 54 -13.10 1.44 0.28
C SER A 54 -13.41 1.38 1.79
N GLN A 55 -12.86 0.38 2.50
CA GLN A 55 -12.99 0.29 3.95
C GLN A 55 -12.14 1.32 4.71
N VAL A 56 -11.01 1.78 4.16
CA VAL A 56 -10.24 2.87 4.77
C VAL A 56 -11.03 4.16 4.72
N TRP A 57 -11.57 4.49 3.56
CA TRP A 57 -12.37 5.72 3.40
C TRP A 57 -13.64 5.66 4.25
N THR A 58 -14.36 4.52 4.24
CA THR A 58 -15.55 4.31 5.07
C THR A 58 -15.24 4.48 6.57
N ALA A 59 -14.12 3.91 7.05
CA ALA A 59 -13.70 4.10 8.44
C ALA A 59 -13.41 5.57 8.77
N GLY A 60 -12.73 6.28 7.88
CA GLY A 60 -12.46 7.70 8.03
C GLY A 60 -13.74 8.54 8.07
N ARG A 61 -14.75 8.19 7.26
CA ARG A 61 -16.07 8.86 7.31
C ARG A 61 -16.74 8.72 8.66
N PHE A 62 -16.72 7.53 9.26
CA PHE A 62 -17.25 7.34 10.61
C PHE A 62 -16.53 8.20 11.64
N VAL A 63 -15.20 8.32 11.56
CA VAL A 63 -14.43 9.17 12.48
C VAL A 63 -14.82 10.63 12.33
N LEU A 64 -14.93 11.13 11.10
CA LEU A 64 -15.33 12.52 10.82
C LEU A 64 -16.77 12.81 11.24
N GLU A 65 -17.63 11.79 11.26
CA GLU A 65 -19.02 11.85 11.72
C GLU A 65 -19.15 11.69 13.25
N GLY A 66 -18.04 11.59 13.98
CA GLY A 66 -18.03 11.50 15.45
C GLY A 66 -18.25 10.08 16.01
N HIS A 67 -18.05 9.05 15.17
CA HIS A 67 -18.30 7.64 15.49
C HIS A 67 -17.06 6.74 15.27
N PRO A 68 -15.91 7.01 15.90
CA PRO A 68 -14.67 6.23 15.69
C PRO A 68 -14.76 4.75 16.08
N GLU A 69 -15.79 4.35 16.82
CA GLU A 69 -16.08 2.97 17.21
C GLU A 69 -16.76 2.14 16.11
N LYS A 70 -17.55 2.76 15.23
CA LYS A 70 -18.33 2.07 14.18
C LYS A 70 -17.51 1.29 13.15
N PRO A 71 -16.26 1.67 12.80
CA PRO A 71 -15.43 0.86 11.92
C PRO A 71 -15.21 -0.58 12.42
N PHE A 72 -15.26 -0.80 13.74
CA PHE A 72 -15.07 -2.11 14.38
C PHE A 72 -16.37 -2.93 14.52
N ASP A 73 -17.53 -2.32 14.25
CA ASP A 73 -18.79 -3.04 14.07
C ASP A 73 -18.94 -3.45 12.60
N ASN A 74 -18.72 -4.74 12.32
CA ASN A 74 -18.78 -5.28 10.96
C ASN A 74 -20.12 -4.99 10.26
N ALA A 75 -21.24 -5.01 10.99
CA ALA A 75 -22.55 -4.78 10.41
C ALA A 75 -22.77 -3.30 10.08
N ALA A 76 -22.36 -2.38 10.97
CA ALA A 76 -22.38 -0.95 10.68
C ALA A 76 -21.45 -0.59 9.50
N HIS A 77 -20.25 -1.17 9.48
CA HIS A 77 -19.28 -0.94 8.43
C HIS A 77 -19.76 -1.46 7.07
N LEU A 78 -20.30 -2.68 7.02
CA LEU A 78 -20.89 -3.23 5.79
C LEU A 78 -22.03 -2.36 5.27
N ARG A 79 -22.98 -1.96 6.13
CA ARG A 79 -24.11 -1.12 5.72
C ARG A 79 -23.65 0.20 5.10
N ARG A 80 -22.65 0.85 5.70
CA ARG A 80 -22.10 2.12 5.18
C ARG A 80 -21.40 1.94 3.84
N GLN A 81 -20.67 0.84 3.65
CA GLN A 81 -20.07 0.51 2.34
C GLN A 81 -21.15 0.31 1.29
N GLN A 82 -22.19 -0.47 1.59
CA GLN A 82 -23.27 -0.76 0.66
C GLN A 82 -24.09 0.49 0.29
N GLU A 83 -24.34 1.37 1.25
CA GLU A 83 -25.02 2.65 1.04
C GLU A 83 -24.26 3.56 0.06
N TYR A 84 -22.92 3.59 0.15
CA TYR A 84 -22.11 4.49 -0.66
C TYR A 84 -21.71 3.92 -2.03
N PHE A 85 -21.43 2.63 -2.11
CA PHE A 85 -20.89 1.98 -3.31
C PHE A 85 -21.97 1.26 -4.12
N SER A 86 -22.50 0.15 -3.59
CA SER A 86 -23.60 -0.61 -4.18
C SER A 86 -24.23 -1.52 -3.12
N PRO A 87 -25.57 -1.72 -3.11
CA PRO A 87 -26.24 -2.63 -2.18
C PRO A 87 -25.71 -4.08 -2.23
N THR A 88 -25.14 -4.48 -3.37
CA THR A 88 -24.58 -5.81 -3.64
C THR A 88 -23.06 -5.86 -3.45
N SER A 89 -22.41 -4.75 -3.11
CA SER A 89 -20.98 -4.73 -2.82
C SER A 89 -20.64 -5.70 -1.68
N GLY A 90 -19.56 -6.45 -1.88
CA GLY A 90 -19.00 -7.33 -0.85
C GLY A 90 -18.49 -6.56 0.37
N PHE A 91 -18.24 -7.29 1.46
CA PHE A 91 -17.74 -6.70 2.70
C PHE A 91 -16.21 -6.58 2.71
N PHE A 92 -15.70 -5.35 2.82
CA PHE A 92 -14.29 -5.10 3.11
C PHE A 92 -14.11 -4.75 4.59
N HIS A 93 -13.38 -5.58 5.32
CA HIS A 93 -13.26 -5.50 6.77
C HIS A 93 -12.18 -4.49 7.23
N TRP A 94 -12.47 -3.74 8.29
CA TRP A 94 -11.50 -2.91 9.00
C TRP A 94 -10.72 -3.74 10.03
N GLY A 95 -9.50 -4.13 9.66
CA GLY A 95 -8.61 -4.94 10.49
C GLY A 95 -7.41 -4.18 11.07
N TYR A 96 -7.49 -2.84 11.17
CA TYR A 96 -6.36 -2.00 11.59
C TYR A 96 -6.52 -1.51 13.04
N PRO A 97 -5.41 -1.25 13.76
CA PRO A 97 -5.45 -0.65 15.08
C PRO A 97 -6.11 0.75 15.10
N PRO A 98 -6.68 1.19 16.23
CA PRO A 98 -7.39 2.47 16.33
C PRO A 98 -6.62 3.70 15.87
N TYR A 99 -5.30 3.75 16.08
CA TYR A 99 -4.52 4.93 15.67
C TYR A 99 -4.47 5.11 14.14
N PHE A 100 -4.66 4.05 13.35
CA PHE A 100 -4.71 4.16 11.89
C PHE A 100 -5.98 4.88 11.40
N LEU A 101 -6.99 5.04 12.26
CA LEU A 101 -8.17 5.86 11.99
C LEU A 101 -7.83 7.33 11.75
N VAL A 102 -6.73 7.84 12.31
CA VAL A 102 -6.28 9.22 12.05
C VAL A 102 -5.92 9.40 10.58
N VAL A 103 -5.20 8.43 10.00
CA VAL A 103 -4.85 8.43 8.58
C VAL A 103 -6.11 8.27 7.73
N ALA A 104 -6.99 7.35 8.11
CA ALA A 104 -8.26 7.14 7.43
C ALA A 104 -9.12 8.43 7.40
N ALA A 105 -9.27 9.09 8.54
CA ALA A 105 -10.03 10.33 8.67
C ALA A 105 -9.43 11.47 7.84
N PHE A 106 -8.10 11.63 7.84
CA PHE A 106 -7.42 12.65 7.03
C PHE A 106 -7.76 12.50 5.55
N PHE A 107 -7.65 11.29 4.99
CA PHE A 107 -7.98 11.07 3.59
C PHE A 107 -9.51 11.18 3.34
N ALA A 108 -10.34 10.76 4.28
CA ALA A 108 -11.80 10.84 4.16
C ALA A 108 -12.37 12.28 4.22
N LEU A 109 -11.52 13.30 4.44
CA LEU A 109 -11.85 14.71 4.21
C LEU A 109 -12.20 14.98 2.74
N PHE A 110 -11.66 14.18 1.82
CA PHE A 110 -11.88 14.31 0.39
C PHE A 110 -12.98 13.37 -0.11
N PRO A 111 -13.67 13.72 -1.22
CA PRO A 111 -14.53 12.79 -1.94
C PRO A 111 -13.76 11.53 -2.35
N TYR A 112 -14.44 10.38 -2.36
CA TYR A 112 -13.82 9.06 -2.49
C TYR A 112 -12.77 8.94 -3.61
N ALA A 113 -13.10 9.38 -4.83
CA ALA A 113 -12.19 9.27 -5.98
C ALA A 113 -10.90 10.08 -5.78
N LEU A 114 -11.01 11.31 -5.26
CA LEU A 114 -9.85 12.14 -4.94
C LEU A 114 -9.06 11.56 -3.77
N SER A 115 -9.75 11.05 -2.75
CA SER A 115 -9.15 10.38 -1.60
C SER A 115 -8.30 9.18 -2.04
N LEU A 116 -8.84 8.32 -2.90
CA LEU A 116 -8.14 7.17 -3.47
C LEU A 116 -6.91 7.61 -4.28
N LEU A 117 -7.05 8.64 -5.12
CA LEU A 117 -5.93 9.17 -5.90
C LEU A 117 -4.80 9.70 -4.99
N LEU A 118 -5.15 10.48 -3.96
CA LEU A 118 -4.17 11.04 -3.02
C LEU A 118 -3.47 9.95 -2.20
N TRP A 119 -4.23 8.95 -1.74
CA TRP A 119 -3.68 7.79 -1.04
C TRP A 119 -2.67 7.04 -1.92
N GLN A 120 -3.06 6.73 -3.16
CA GLN A 120 -2.20 6.00 -4.09
C GLN A 120 -0.98 6.81 -4.48
N ALA A 121 -1.13 8.09 -4.81
CA ALA A 121 -0.02 8.95 -5.22
C ALA A 121 1.00 9.15 -4.10
N SER A 122 0.54 9.45 -2.88
CA SER A 122 1.43 9.69 -1.73
C SER A 122 2.20 8.42 -1.33
N THR A 123 1.52 7.27 -1.28
CA THR A 123 2.17 6.01 -0.91
C THR A 123 3.07 5.48 -2.03
N LEU A 124 2.67 5.64 -3.31
CA LEU A 124 3.52 5.30 -4.46
C LEU A 124 4.83 6.10 -4.46
N LEU A 125 4.77 7.40 -4.17
CA LEU A 125 5.96 8.25 -4.05
C LEU A 125 6.91 7.72 -2.97
N LEU A 126 6.37 7.30 -1.82
CA LEU A 126 7.15 6.70 -0.73
C LEU A 126 7.84 5.40 -1.19
N TYR A 127 7.10 4.51 -1.85
CA TYR A 127 7.62 3.27 -2.42
C TYR A 127 8.74 3.51 -3.45
N LEU A 128 8.50 4.37 -4.45
CA LEU A 128 9.48 4.66 -5.50
C LEU A 128 10.73 5.34 -4.93
N THR A 129 10.57 6.20 -3.92
CA THR A 129 11.70 6.80 -3.19
C THR A 129 12.53 5.73 -2.50
N ALA A 130 11.91 4.79 -1.80
CA ALA A 130 12.60 3.68 -1.16
C ALA A 130 13.38 2.84 -2.17
N VAL A 131 12.74 2.40 -3.26
CA VAL A 131 13.39 1.63 -4.33
C VAL A 131 14.60 2.37 -4.90
N ARG A 132 14.43 3.65 -5.29
CA ARG A 132 15.50 4.44 -5.93
C ARG A 132 16.74 4.60 -5.04
N ARG A 133 16.53 4.59 -3.72
CA ARG A 133 17.58 4.69 -2.70
C ARG A 133 18.24 3.35 -2.42
N ILE A 134 17.51 2.24 -2.50
CA ILE A 134 18.04 0.88 -2.32
C ILE A 134 18.83 0.44 -3.57
N VAL A 135 18.26 0.65 -4.77
CA VAL A 135 18.84 0.20 -6.03
C VAL A 135 19.03 1.40 -6.98
N PRO A 136 20.17 2.12 -6.91
CA PRO A 136 20.37 3.37 -7.64
C PRO A 136 20.77 3.17 -9.11
N ILE A 137 20.12 2.25 -9.82
CA ILE A 137 20.34 1.99 -11.25
C ILE A 137 19.38 2.80 -12.13
N GLN A 138 19.75 3.05 -13.38
CA GLN A 138 18.97 3.92 -14.30
C GLN A 138 17.52 3.45 -14.48
N ASP A 139 17.28 2.15 -14.64
CA ASP A 139 15.94 1.61 -14.95
C ASP A 139 15.15 1.18 -13.70
N CYS A 140 15.63 1.47 -12.48
CA CYS A 140 15.02 0.95 -11.24
C CYS A 140 13.54 1.34 -11.10
N LEU A 141 13.18 2.58 -11.43
CA LEU A 141 11.82 3.07 -11.32
C LEU A 141 10.89 2.43 -12.35
N LEU A 142 11.39 2.16 -13.55
CA LEU A 142 10.64 1.45 -14.59
C LEU A 142 10.32 0.03 -14.14
N VAL A 143 11.32 -0.69 -13.63
CA VAL A 143 11.16 -2.05 -13.12
C VAL A 143 10.24 -2.06 -11.90
N ALA A 144 10.40 -1.10 -11.00
CA ALA A 144 9.58 -1.01 -9.80
C ALA A 144 8.12 -0.68 -10.11
N ALA A 145 7.83 0.15 -11.11
CA ALA A 145 6.47 0.41 -11.57
C ALA A 145 5.86 -0.79 -12.30
N ALA A 146 6.69 -1.55 -13.03
CA ALA A 146 6.25 -2.73 -13.77
C ALA A 146 6.11 -3.99 -12.91
N PHE A 147 6.51 -3.95 -11.63
CA PHE A 147 6.40 -5.10 -10.74
C PHE A 147 4.92 -5.47 -10.54
N PRO A 148 4.49 -6.74 -10.73
CA PRO A 148 3.07 -7.11 -10.72
C PRO A 148 2.29 -6.72 -9.47
N ALA A 149 2.93 -6.69 -8.30
CA ALA A 149 2.26 -6.25 -7.08
C ALA A 149 1.88 -4.76 -7.10
N VAL A 150 2.56 -3.92 -7.90
CA VAL A 150 2.16 -2.52 -8.12
C VAL A 150 0.80 -2.45 -8.80
N PHE A 151 0.58 -3.26 -9.83
CA PHE A 151 -0.71 -3.31 -10.52
C PHE A 151 -1.84 -3.75 -9.58
N ILE A 152 -1.63 -4.82 -8.80
CA ILE A 152 -2.60 -5.28 -7.80
C ILE A 152 -2.83 -4.19 -6.75
N ASN A 153 -1.77 -3.58 -6.22
CA ASN A 153 -1.90 -2.49 -5.24
C ASN A 153 -2.68 -1.30 -5.82
N VAL A 154 -2.49 -0.98 -7.10
CA VAL A 154 -3.23 0.09 -7.79
C VAL A 154 -4.69 -0.26 -7.97
N GLY A 155 -5.01 -1.44 -8.50
CA GLY A 155 -6.40 -1.86 -8.73
C GLY A 155 -7.24 -1.91 -7.45
N HIS A 156 -6.63 -2.33 -6.33
CA HIS A 156 -7.31 -2.46 -5.05
C HIS A 156 -7.18 -1.23 -4.14
N GLY A 157 -6.31 -0.27 -4.44
CA GLY A 157 -6.02 0.85 -3.53
C GLY A 157 -5.31 0.42 -2.24
N HIS A 158 -4.54 -0.67 -2.30
CA HIS A 158 -3.99 -1.37 -1.14
C HIS A 158 -2.84 -0.56 -0.48
N ASN A 159 -2.52 -0.87 0.78
CA ASN A 159 -1.42 -0.27 1.55
C ASN A 159 -0.03 -0.90 1.34
N GLY A 160 0.17 -1.68 0.28
CA GLY A 160 1.45 -2.31 -0.03
C GLY A 160 2.55 -1.28 -0.28
N PHE A 161 2.25 -0.18 -0.98
CA PHE A 161 3.21 0.91 -1.17
C PHE A 161 3.65 1.56 0.13
N LEU A 162 2.71 1.85 1.04
CA LEU A 162 3.02 2.39 2.36
C LEU A 162 3.92 1.43 3.14
N SER A 163 3.57 0.13 3.17
CA SER A 163 4.34 -0.90 3.87
C SER A 163 5.77 -1.01 3.33
N ALA A 164 5.92 -1.17 2.01
CA ALA A 164 7.22 -1.32 1.37
C ALA A 164 8.08 -0.06 1.49
N GLY A 165 7.46 1.12 1.34
CA GLY A 165 8.14 2.41 1.47
C GLY A 165 8.68 2.65 2.88
N LEU A 166 7.84 2.47 3.91
CA LEU A 166 8.27 2.60 5.31
C LEU A 166 9.35 1.59 5.66
N MET A 167 9.18 0.32 5.29
CA MET A 167 10.16 -0.74 5.57
C MET A 167 11.51 -0.46 4.90
N GLY A 168 11.50 -0.13 3.60
CA GLY A 168 12.73 0.14 2.86
C GLY A 168 13.48 1.36 3.40
N LEU A 169 12.77 2.45 3.69
CA LEU A 169 13.38 3.66 4.27
C LEU A 169 13.87 3.44 5.71
N ALA A 170 13.16 2.64 6.51
CA ALA A 170 13.59 2.28 7.86
C ALA A 170 14.91 1.50 7.82
N LEU A 171 15.02 0.51 6.94
CA LEU A 171 16.25 -0.27 6.74
C LEU A 171 17.42 0.60 6.27
N LEU A 172 17.19 1.51 5.32
CA LEU A 172 18.21 2.47 4.86
C LEU A 172 18.69 3.43 5.98
N ALA A 173 17.81 3.76 6.92
CA ALA A 173 18.12 4.63 8.04
C ALA A 173 18.74 3.90 9.25
N LEU A 174 18.66 2.57 9.29
CA LEU A 174 18.91 1.77 10.50
C LEU A 174 20.27 2.01 11.14
N GLU A 175 21.34 2.02 10.35
CA GLU A 175 22.70 2.19 10.86
C GLU A 175 23.05 3.65 11.19
N ARG A 176 22.64 4.59 10.31
CA ARG A 176 23.07 6.00 10.39
C ARG A 176 22.13 6.90 11.19
N ARG A 177 20.85 6.55 11.25
CA ARG A 177 19.77 7.34 11.88
C ARG A 177 18.79 6.41 12.61
N PRO A 178 19.24 5.67 13.64
CA PRO A 178 18.43 4.63 14.28
C PRO A 178 17.12 5.15 14.88
N VAL A 179 17.08 6.40 15.35
CA VAL A 179 15.84 7.02 15.84
C VAL A 179 14.79 7.11 14.73
N VAL A 180 15.17 7.64 13.55
CA VAL A 180 14.30 7.75 12.37
C VAL A 180 13.87 6.36 11.90
N ALA A 181 14.80 5.41 11.86
CA ALA A 181 14.48 4.03 11.50
C ALA A 181 13.41 3.43 12.42
N GLY A 182 13.54 3.62 13.73
CA GLY A 182 12.54 3.15 14.68
C GLY A 182 11.20 3.85 14.53
N ILE A 183 11.14 5.15 14.29
CA ILE A 183 9.86 5.84 13.99
C ILE A 183 9.19 5.21 12.76
N LEU A 184 9.93 5.01 11.66
CA LEU A 184 9.41 4.40 10.44
C LEU A 184 8.94 2.95 10.67
N PHE A 185 9.65 2.19 11.51
CA PHE A 185 9.23 0.86 11.94
C PHE A 185 8.00 0.87 12.86
N GLY A 186 7.89 1.83 13.77
CA GLY A 186 6.71 2.01 14.63
C GLY A 186 5.47 2.35 13.81
N LEU A 187 5.62 3.21 12.80
CA LEU A 187 4.55 3.51 11.86
C LEU A 187 4.02 2.25 11.16
N LEU A 188 4.83 1.22 10.90
CA LEU A 188 4.39 -0.05 10.30
C LEU A 188 3.50 -0.92 11.20
N ALA A 189 3.39 -0.62 12.49
CA ALA A 189 2.58 -1.41 13.42
C ALA A 189 1.08 -1.39 13.09
N TYR A 190 0.65 -0.58 12.11
CA TYR A 190 -0.74 -0.58 11.64
C TYR A 190 -1.08 -1.93 11.00
N LYS A 191 -0.05 -2.67 10.56
CA LYS A 191 -0.09 -4.11 10.35
C LYS A 191 0.41 -4.79 11.62
N PRO A 192 -0.47 -5.41 12.44
CA PRO A 192 -0.08 -5.99 13.73
C PRO A 192 1.07 -7.00 13.62
N GLN A 193 1.16 -7.72 12.49
CA GLN A 193 2.23 -8.68 12.24
C GLN A 193 3.61 -8.00 12.21
N PHE A 194 3.71 -6.79 11.64
CA PHE A 194 4.96 -6.02 11.62
C PHE A 194 5.29 -5.41 12.98
N GLY A 195 4.28 -4.94 13.71
CA GLY A 195 4.45 -4.45 15.08
C GLY A 195 5.05 -5.50 16.03
N LEU A 196 4.80 -6.79 15.78
CA LEU A 196 5.40 -7.89 16.53
C LEU A 196 6.77 -8.32 16.00
N LEU A 197 6.88 -8.55 14.68
CA LEU A 197 8.07 -9.17 14.09
C LEU A 197 9.27 -8.22 14.00
N ILE A 198 9.03 -6.92 13.74
CA ILE A 198 10.12 -5.95 13.59
C ILE A 198 10.92 -5.78 14.90
N PRO A 199 10.30 -5.58 16.08
CA PRO A 199 11.05 -5.51 17.33
C PRO A 199 11.89 -6.75 17.62
N ILE A 200 11.41 -7.95 17.25
CA ILE A 200 12.16 -9.21 17.40
C ILE A 200 13.38 -9.20 16.47
N ALA A 201 13.21 -8.81 15.21
CA ALA A 201 14.31 -8.71 14.25
C ALA A 201 15.37 -7.67 14.69
N LEU A 202 14.94 -6.50 15.18
CA LEU A 202 15.84 -5.46 15.69
C LEU A 202 16.61 -5.92 16.94
N LEU A 203 15.98 -6.71 17.81
CA LEU A 203 16.63 -7.34 18.96
C LEU A 203 17.70 -8.33 18.53
N ALA A 204 17.35 -9.25 17.62
CA ALA A 204 18.28 -10.24 17.09
C ALA A 204 19.48 -9.59 16.36
N GLY A 205 19.27 -8.45 15.71
CA GLY A 205 20.32 -7.67 15.05
C GLY A 205 21.09 -6.68 15.94
N GLY A 206 20.79 -6.60 17.25
CA GLY A 206 21.50 -5.69 18.16
C GLY A 206 21.20 -4.19 17.98
N HIS A 207 20.10 -3.82 17.30
CA HIS A 207 19.73 -2.44 16.98
C HIS A 207 18.87 -1.77 18.08
N TRP A 208 19.41 -1.67 19.29
CA TRP A 208 18.69 -1.22 20.50
C TRP A 208 18.10 0.19 20.40
N ARG A 209 18.80 1.13 19.75
CA ARG A 209 18.34 2.52 19.58
C ARG A 209 17.11 2.62 18.67
N ALA A 210 17.06 1.83 17.59
CA ALA A 210 15.90 1.77 16.70
C ALA A 210 14.69 1.12 17.38
N LYS A 211 14.93 0.11 18.23
CA LYS A 211 13.85 -0.50 19.04
C LYS A 211 13.20 0.50 20.00
N LEU A 212 14.00 1.33 20.67
CA LEU A 212 13.47 2.30 21.66
C LEU A 212 12.58 3.36 20.99
N SER A 213 12.97 3.92 19.84
CA SER A 213 12.12 4.87 19.13
C SER A 213 10.90 4.21 18.47
N ALA A 214 11.01 2.97 18.00
CA ALA A 214 9.87 2.21 17.49
C ALA A 214 8.79 1.95 18.54
N ARG A 215 9.15 1.86 19.82
CA ARG A 215 8.18 1.70 20.93
C ARG A 215 7.46 3.00 21.31
N ALA A 216 8.06 4.15 21.00
CA ALA A 216 7.55 5.46 21.39
C ALA A 216 6.64 6.09 20.32
N THR A 217 6.51 5.43 19.17
CA THR A 217 5.66 5.84 18.03
C THR A 217 4.41 4.97 18.00
#